data_AF-A0A2D6Q1S8-F1
#
_entry.id   AF-A0A2D6Q1S8-F1
#
_cell.length_a   1.000
_cell.length_b   1.000
_cell.length_c   1.000
_cell.angle_alpha   90.00
_cell.angle_beta   90.00
_cell.angle_gamma   90.00
#
_symmetry.space_group_name_H-M   'P 1'
#
loop_
_entity.id
_entity.type
_entity.pdbx_description
1 polymer ?
#
loop_
_entity_poly.entity_id
_entity_poly.type
_entity_poly.pdbx_seq_one_letter_code
_entity_poly.pdbx_strand_id
1 'polypeptide(L)'
;MPKNEPDPADPMQLTGVEIPDSGPEAVREMVVSFAAEMTWLGHDEAALLRMFRDPFYTAAHGAWQQLGEEEAGRILHAVTAVAKSRDAIRSWEV
;
A
#
# COMPACT_ATOMS: atom_id res chain seq x y z
N MET A 1 34.12 -7.20 15.42
CA MET A 1 32.93 -6.55 15.98
C MET A 1 31.97 -7.65 16.43
N PRO A 2 31.31 -7.52 17.59
CA PRO A 2 30.26 -8.45 18.01
C PRO A 2 29.12 -8.45 16.99
N LYS A 3 28.52 -9.61 16.72
CA LYS A 3 27.56 -9.82 15.63
C LYS A 3 26.28 -8.96 15.72
N ASN A 4 25.97 -8.40 16.90
CA ASN A 4 24.71 -7.73 17.20
C ASN A 4 24.88 -6.29 17.70
N GLU A 5 26.06 -5.69 17.52
CA GLU A 5 26.25 -4.27 17.82
C GLU A 5 26.11 -3.45 16.54
N PRO A 6 25.16 -2.49 16.49
CA PRO A 6 25.11 -1.53 15.38
C PRO A 6 26.39 -0.71 15.36
N ASP A 7 27.08 -0.67 14.22
CA ASP A 7 28.21 0.23 14.02
C ASP A 7 27.68 1.64 13.68
N PRO A 8 27.89 2.65 14.53
CA PRO A 8 27.41 4.01 14.27
C PRO A 8 28.08 4.67 13.05
N ALA A 9 29.13 4.07 12.49
CA ALA A 9 29.78 4.51 11.26
C ALA A 9 29.34 3.69 10.03
N ASP A 10 28.39 2.75 10.14
CA ASP A 10 27.91 1.95 9.01
C ASP A 10 27.09 2.82 8.02
N PRO A 11 27.61 3.08 6.81
CA PRO A 11 26.88 3.86 5.81
C PRO A 11 25.65 3.12 5.25
N MET A 12 25.53 1.81 5.50
CA MET A 12 24.39 0.98 5.12
C MET A 12 23.35 0.84 6.25
N GLN A 13 23.55 1.52 7.38
CA GLN A 13 22.59 1.52 8.47
C GLN A 13 21.24 2.10 8.00
N LEU A 14 20.18 1.32 8.16
CA LEU A 14 18.82 1.79 7.90
C LEU A 14 18.43 2.82 8.96
N THR A 15 18.29 4.07 8.55
CA THR A 15 17.79 5.16 9.39
C THR A 15 16.32 5.41 9.04
N GLY A 16 15.41 4.94 9.90
CA GLY A 16 14.00 5.28 9.79
C GLY A 16 13.76 6.73 10.21
N VAL A 17 12.89 7.44 9.50
CA VAL A 17 12.44 8.79 9.86
C VAL A 17 10.93 8.73 10.08
N GLU A 18 10.46 9.28 11.19
CA GLU A 18 9.04 9.31 11.51
C GLU A 18 8.34 10.37 10.66
N ILE A 19 7.20 10.01 10.06
CA ILE A 19 6.34 10.98 9.36
C ILE A 19 5.34 11.54 10.38
N PRO A 20 5.39 12.86 10.66
CA PRO A 20 4.65 13.46 11.76
C PRO A 20 3.12 13.51 11.53
N ASP A 21 2.65 13.30 10.29
CA ASP A 21 1.24 13.20 9.96
C ASP A 21 0.88 11.76 9.59
N SER A 22 0.32 11.05 10.58
CA SER A 22 -0.23 9.69 10.44
C SER A 22 -1.73 9.69 10.74
N GLY A 23 -2.41 10.80 10.46
CA GLY A 23 -3.85 10.92 10.62
C GLY A 23 -4.63 10.01 9.65
N PRO A 24 -5.95 9.85 9.85
CA PRO A 24 -6.80 9.01 9.02
C PRO A 24 -6.73 9.32 7.51
N GLU A 25 -6.55 10.60 7.15
CA GLU A 25 -6.41 11.01 5.75
C GLU A 25 -5.09 10.55 5.12
N ALA A 26 -3.97 10.66 5.85
CA ALA A 26 -2.68 10.15 5.40
C ALA A 26 -2.74 8.63 5.17
N VAL A 27 -3.47 7.90 6.03
CA VAL A 27 -3.72 6.46 5.85
C VAL A 27 -4.55 6.18 4.60
N ARG A 28 -5.61 6.96 4.34
CA ARG A 28 -6.41 6.83 3.11
C ARG A 28 -5.56 7.05 1.85
N GLU A 29 -4.75 8.10 1.81
CA GLU A 29 -3.86 8.39 0.68
C GLU A 29 -2.81 7.28 0.46
N MET A 30 -2.29 6.72 1.55
CA MET A 30 -1.39 5.57 1.49
C MET A 30 -2.09 4.34 0.89
N VAL A 31 -3.32 4.03 1.31
CA VAL A 31 -4.10 2.91 0.74
C VAL A 31 -4.36 3.12 -0.75
N VAL A 32 -4.74 4.34 -1.16
CA VAL A 32 -4.95 4.68 -2.57
C VAL A 32 -3.68 4.45 -3.38
N SER A 33 -2.55 4.98 -2.91
CA SER A 33 -1.27 4.88 -3.62
C SER A 33 -0.78 3.43 -3.74
N PHE A 34 -0.86 2.67 -2.64
CA PHE A 34 -0.50 1.25 -2.63
C PHE A 34 -1.38 0.44 -3.58
N ALA A 35 -2.71 0.63 -3.52
CA ALA A 35 -3.65 -0.09 -4.37
C ALA A 35 -3.43 0.22 -5.86
N ALA A 36 -3.14 1.48 -6.19
CA ALA A 36 -2.91 1.91 -7.57
C ALA A 36 -1.67 1.23 -8.17
N GLU A 37 -0.56 1.23 -7.43
CA GLU A 37 0.69 0.57 -7.85
C GLU A 37 0.49 -0.93 -8.05
N MET A 38 -0.11 -1.60 -7.07
CA MET A 38 -0.35 -3.04 -7.15
C MET A 38 -1.32 -3.40 -8.29
N THR A 39 -2.30 -2.55 -8.57
CA THR A 39 -3.19 -2.73 -9.74
C THR A 39 -2.41 -2.61 -11.05
N TRP A 40 -1.45 -1.68 -11.15
CA TRP A 40 -0.56 -1.58 -12.33
C TRP A 40 0.36 -2.79 -12.48
N LEU A 41 0.75 -3.42 -11.38
CA LEU A 41 1.49 -4.67 -11.38
C LEU A 41 0.61 -5.90 -11.68
N GLY A 42 -0.69 -5.71 -11.95
CA GLY A 42 -1.62 -6.75 -12.37
C GLY A 42 -2.38 -7.44 -11.23
N HIS A 43 -2.36 -6.89 -10.01
CA HIS A 43 -3.17 -7.40 -8.92
C HIS A 43 -4.62 -6.95 -9.06
N ASP A 44 -5.56 -7.90 -8.91
CA ASP A 44 -6.98 -7.62 -8.89
C ASP A 44 -7.48 -7.26 -7.48
N GLU A 45 -8.73 -6.79 -7.40
CA GLU A 45 -9.36 -6.37 -6.14
C GLU A 45 -9.32 -7.46 -5.05
N ALA A 46 -9.52 -8.73 -5.45
CA ALA A 46 -9.48 -9.86 -4.52
C ALA A 46 -8.06 -10.12 -3.98
N ALA A 47 -7.03 -10.00 -4.83
CA ALA A 47 -5.65 -10.09 -4.40
C ALA A 47 -5.28 -8.95 -3.44
N LEU A 48 -5.69 -7.71 -3.74
CA LEU A 48 -5.48 -6.56 -2.86
C LEU A 48 -6.14 -6.79 -1.49
N LEU A 49 -7.42 -7.18 -1.46
CA LEU A 49 -8.11 -7.48 -0.20
C LEU A 49 -7.41 -8.56 0.63
N ARG A 50 -6.87 -9.60 0.00
CA ARG A 50 -6.07 -10.61 0.72
C ARG A 50 -4.79 -10.01 1.31
N MET A 51 -4.07 -9.17 0.57
CA MET A 51 -2.86 -8.51 1.08
C MET A 51 -3.16 -7.63 2.29
N PHE A 52 -4.24 -6.84 2.24
CA PHE A 52 -4.64 -5.97 3.36
C PHE A 52 -5.10 -6.74 4.60
N ARG A 53 -5.60 -7.97 4.43
CA ARG A 53 -6.03 -8.82 5.56
C ARG A 53 -4.89 -9.65 6.16
N ASP A 54 -3.78 -9.81 5.44
CA ASP A 54 -2.68 -10.65 5.88
C ASP A 54 -1.65 -9.85 6.72
N PRO A 55 -1.41 -10.23 7.99
CA PRO A 55 -0.43 -9.57 8.86
C PRO A 55 1.01 -9.57 8.32
N PHE A 56 1.33 -10.44 7.35
CA PHE A 56 2.60 -10.41 6.64
C PHE A 56 2.86 -9.04 5.98
N TYR A 57 1.82 -8.38 5.47
CA TYR A 57 1.92 -7.05 4.87
C TYR A 57 1.65 -5.96 5.91
N THR A 58 2.57 -5.79 6.87
CA THR A 58 2.38 -4.95 8.07
C THR A 58 1.78 -3.58 7.79
N ALA A 59 2.23 -2.86 6.75
CA ALA A 59 1.72 -1.53 6.43
C ALA A 59 0.28 -1.56 5.90
N ALA A 60 -0.02 -2.47 4.96
CA ALA A 60 -1.36 -2.64 4.40
C ALA A 60 -2.33 -3.16 5.47
N HIS A 61 -1.88 -4.12 6.28
CA HIS A 61 -2.66 -4.66 7.38
C HIS A 61 -2.95 -3.63 8.47
N GLY A 62 -1.95 -2.83 8.84
CA GLY A 62 -2.13 -1.73 9.78
C GLY A 62 -3.16 -0.70 9.28
N ALA A 63 -3.13 -0.36 7.99
CA ALA A 63 -4.11 0.53 7.39
C ALA A 63 -5.52 -0.07 7.36
N TRP A 64 -5.64 -1.36 7.05
CA TRP A 64 -6.91 -2.07 7.09
C TRP A 64 -7.50 -2.09 8.51
N GLN A 65 -6.69 -2.32 9.54
CA GLN A 65 -7.14 -2.28 10.93
C GLN A 65 -7.60 -0.87 11.35
N GLN A 66 -6.94 0.18 10.86
CA GLN A 66 -7.28 1.56 11.19
C GLN A 66 -8.54 2.06 10.46
N LEU A 67 -8.69 1.74 9.18
CA LEU A 67 -9.81 2.18 8.34
C LEU A 67 -11.06 1.29 8.50
N GLY A 68 -10.86 0.02 8.84
CA GLY A 68 -11.89 -1.00 8.82
C GLY A 68 -12.16 -1.57 7.43
N GLU A 69 -12.79 -2.74 7.41
CA GLU A 69 -13.07 -3.52 6.20
C GLU A 69 -13.89 -2.74 5.15
N GLU A 70 -14.94 -2.04 5.57
CA GLU A 70 -15.83 -1.35 4.64
C GLU A 70 -15.14 -0.18 3.92
N GLU A 71 -14.37 0.63 4.65
CA GLU A 71 -13.66 1.76 4.05
C GLU A 71 -12.51 1.29 3.16
N ALA A 72 -11.70 0.35 3.64
CA ALA A 72 -10.63 -0.24 2.84
C ALA A 72 -11.19 -0.86 1.55
N GLY A 73 -12.27 -1.65 1.65
CA GLY A 73 -12.93 -2.24 0.50
C GLY A 73 -13.44 -1.20 -0.51
N ARG A 74 -14.06 -0.12 -0.04
CA ARG A 74 -14.51 0.98 -0.92
C ARG A 74 -13.35 1.63 -1.69
N ILE A 75 -12.22 1.87 -1.04
CA ILE A 75 -11.04 2.47 -1.67
C ILE A 75 -10.45 1.51 -2.73
N LEU A 76 -10.24 0.24 -2.36
CA LEU A 76 -9.68 -0.76 -3.27
C LEU A 76 -10.56 -0.97 -4.51
N HIS A 77 -11.87 -1.01 -4.32
CA HIS A 77 -12.83 -1.08 -5.43
C HIS A 77 -12.73 0.14 -6.36
N ALA A 78 -12.74 1.35 -5.79
CA ALA A 78 -12.67 2.58 -6.57
C ALA A 78 -11.38 2.66 -7.41
N VAL A 79 -10.24 2.32 -6.83
CA VAL A 79 -8.93 2.35 -7.51
C VAL A 79 -8.89 1.34 -8.66
N THR A 80 -9.32 0.10 -8.42
CA THR A 80 -9.30 -0.94 -9.45
C THR A 80 -10.29 -0.66 -10.59
N ALA A 81 -11.43 -0.05 -10.30
CA ALA A 81 -12.40 0.37 -11.32
C ALA A 81 -11.82 1.46 -12.25
N VAL A 82 -11.12 2.45 -11.70
CA VAL A 82 -10.44 3.49 -12.49
C VAL A 82 -9.35 2.89 -13.38
N ALA A 83 -8.54 1.97 -12.85
CA ALA A 83 -7.48 1.32 -13.62
C ALA A 83 -8.05 0.54 -14.82
N LYS A 84 -9.09 -0.28 -14.60
CA LYS A 84 -9.79 -1.02 -15.67
C LYS A 84 -10.35 -0.08 -16.74
N SER A 85 -10.91 1.06 -16.33
CA SER A 85 -11.47 2.05 -17.26
C SER A 85 -10.38 2.68 -18.13
N ARG A 86 -9.20 2.96 -17.56
CA ARG A 86 -8.04 3.48 -18.29
C ARG A 86 -7.51 2.47 -19.32
N ASP A 87 -7.44 1.20 -18.94
CA ASP A 87 -6.99 0.14 -19.86
C ASP A 87 -7.98 -0.05 -21.01
N ALA A 88 -9.29 0.05 -20.73
CA ALA A 88 -10.33 0.03 -21.75
C ALA A 88 -10.16 1.18 -22.76
N ILE A 89 -9.91 2.41 -22.30
CA ILE A 89 -9.67 3.57 -23.18
C ILE A 89 -8.43 3.34 -24.07
N ARG A 90 -7.31 2.88 -23.49
CA ARG A 90 -6.09 2.59 -24.24
C ARG A 90 -6.28 1.50 -25.30
N SER A 91 -7.16 0.54 -25.06
CA SER A 91 -7.46 -0.54 -26.02
C SER A 91 -8.24 -0.08 -27.26
N TRP A 92 -8.82 1.13 -27.24
CA TRP A 92 -9.56 1.72 -28.37
C TRP A 92 -8.70 2.61 -29.26
N GLU A 93 -7.45 2.88 -28.86
CA GLU A 93 -6.49 3.71 -29.62
C GLU A 93 -5.60 2.87 -30.56
N VAL A 94 -5.91 1.58 -30.75
CA VAL A 94 -5.17 0.61 -31.60
C VAL A 94 -6.02 0.14 -32.76
#